data_AF-A0A534MCR7-F1
#
_entry.id   AF-A0A534MCR7-F1
#
_cell.length_a   1.000
_cell.length_b   1.000
_cell.length_c   1.000
_cell.angle_alpha   90.00
_cell.angle_beta   90.00
_cell.angle_gamma   90.00
#
_symmetry.space_group_name_H-M   'P 1'
#
loop_
_entity.id
_entity.type
_entity.pdbx_description
1 polymer ?
#
loop_
_entity_poly.entity_id
_entity_poly.type
_entity_poly.pdbx_seq_one_letter_code
_entity_poly.pdbx_strand_id
1 'polypeptide(L)'
;MKRIGIVDTSFSRYDMASAAIDELRKQGEGFTIERYTVPGIKDLAAGARILFDRGCDLVMALGMVGRQPVDKDCALAADFGLQAVQAQIGRHILGVMVHEEEATDEAALAGLFDRRTREHAANAYDLLFRPAAIRARAGTGQREGFADAGPLKVTRT
;
A
#
# COMPACT_ATOMS: atom_id res chain seq x y z
N MET A 1 -0.81 3.20 -22.21
CA MET A 1 -0.80 2.12 -21.19
C MET A 1 -0.63 2.78 -19.84
N LYS A 2 -1.38 2.36 -18.81
CA LYS A 2 -1.21 2.91 -17.45
C LYS A 2 0.15 2.51 -16.89
N ARG A 3 0.66 3.24 -15.90
CA ARG A 3 1.90 2.88 -15.20
C ARG A 3 1.69 2.88 -13.69
N ILE A 4 1.93 1.73 -13.06
CA ILE A 4 1.87 1.56 -11.62
C ILE A 4 3.29 1.64 -11.07
N GLY A 5 3.55 2.61 -10.22
CA GLY A 5 4.80 2.72 -9.50
C GLY A 5 4.78 1.87 -8.23
N ILE A 6 5.89 1.24 -7.91
CA ILE A 6 6.10 0.56 -6.62
C ILE A 6 7.36 1.13 -6.00
N VAL A 7 7.23 1.76 -4.83
CA VAL A 7 8.37 2.17 -4.01
C VAL A 7 8.41 1.32 -2.76
N ASP A 8 9.52 0.64 -2.54
CA ASP A 8 9.73 -0.27 -1.40
C ASP A 8 11.04 0.06 -0.66
N THR A 9 11.29 -0.63 0.45
CA THR A 9 12.46 -0.32 1.30
C THR A 9 13.41 -1.49 1.47
N SER A 10 14.71 -1.22 1.57
CA SER A 10 15.69 -2.22 2.01
C SER A 10 15.60 -2.52 3.51
N PHE A 11 14.94 -1.65 4.29
CA PHE A 11 14.68 -1.89 5.72
C PHE A 11 13.63 -2.99 5.94
N SER A 12 12.68 -3.14 5.02
CA SER A 12 11.64 -4.17 5.10
C SER A 12 12.24 -5.57 5.08
N ARG A 13 11.81 -6.41 6.03
CA ARG A 13 12.24 -7.82 6.15
C ARG A 13 11.51 -8.77 5.19
N TYR A 14 10.59 -8.26 4.38
CA TYR A 14 9.81 -9.03 3.42
C TYR A 14 9.75 -8.30 2.07
N ASP A 15 9.96 -9.02 0.97
CA ASP A 15 9.91 -8.47 -0.40
C ASP A 15 8.46 -8.28 -0.88
N MET A 16 7.82 -7.25 -0.33
CA MET A 16 6.45 -6.87 -0.68
C MET A 16 6.33 -6.48 -2.16
N ALA A 17 7.36 -5.91 -2.77
CA ALA A 17 7.28 -5.50 -4.18
C ALA A 17 7.05 -6.72 -5.10
N SER A 18 7.73 -7.83 -4.85
CA SER A 18 7.48 -9.07 -5.61
C SER A 18 6.06 -9.60 -5.40
N ALA A 19 5.53 -9.58 -4.17
CA ALA A 19 4.15 -9.99 -3.89
C ALA A 19 3.12 -9.10 -4.60
N ALA A 20 3.33 -7.78 -4.59
CA ALA A 20 2.48 -6.82 -5.30
C ALA A 20 2.52 -7.02 -6.81
N ILE A 21 3.70 -7.21 -7.40
CA ILE A 21 3.88 -7.44 -8.84
C ILE A 21 3.17 -8.72 -9.28
N ASP A 22 3.37 -9.81 -8.54
CA ASP A 22 2.72 -11.09 -8.80
C ASP A 22 1.19 -10.96 -8.76
N GLU A 23 0.65 -10.26 -7.76
CA GLU A 23 -0.78 -10.07 -7.64
C GLU A 23 -1.35 -9.17 -8.74
N LEU A 24 -0.72 -8.02 -9.02
CA LEU A 24 -1.14 -7.12 -10.10
C LEU A 24 -1.25 -7.86 -11.44
N ARG A 25 -0.30 -8.74 -11.75
CA ARG A 25 -0.31 -9.55 -12.98
C ARG A 25 -1.49 -10.53 -13.04
N LYS A 26 -2.02 -10.99 -11.90
CA LYS A 26 -3.23 -11.83 -11.85
C LYS A 26 -4.51 -11.03 -12.05
N GLN A 27 -4.51 -9.74 -11.74
CA GLN A 27 -5.70 -8.89 -11.83
C GLN A 27 -6.08 -8.52 -13.27
N GLY A 28 -5.09 -8.40 -14.17
CA GLY A 28 -5.31 -8.17 -15.59
C GLY A 28 -4.13 -7.52 -16.30
N GLU A 29 -4.40 -6.92 -17.45
CA GLU A 29 -3.41 -6.29 -18.33
C GLU A 29 -3.64 -4.77 -18.45
N GLY A 30 -2.94 -4.09 -19.38
CA GLY A 30 -3.17 -2.67 -19.67
C GLY A 30 -2.32 -1.69 -18.84
N PHE A 31 -1.37 -2.19 -18.06
CA PHE A 31 -0.40 -1.40 -17.31
C PHE A 31 1.04 -1.90 -17.48
N THR A 32 1.98 -1.02 -17.15
CA THR A 32 3.39 -1.36 -16.88
C THR A 32 3.70 -1.11 -15.40
N ILE A 33 4.74 -1.76 -14.89
CA ILE A 33 5.21 -1.56 -13.52
C ILE A 33 6.58 -0.88 -13.54
N GLU A 34 6.76 0.13 -12.70
CA GLU A 34 8.06 0.76 -12.44
C GLU A 34 8.41 0.65 -10.95
N ARG A 35 9.52 -0.01 -10.61
CA ARG A 35 9.98 -0.22 -9.23
C ARG A 35 11.11 0.75 -8.88
N TYR A 36 11.08 1.31 -7.67
CA TYR A 36 12.16 2.13 -7.10
C TYR A 36 12.36 1.83 -5.62
N THR A 37 13.53 1.33 -5.22
CA THR A 37 13.79 0.95 -3.82
C THR A 37 14.58 2.03 -3.09
N VAL A 38 14.19 2.34 -1.85
CA VAL A 38 14.83 3.33 -0.98
C VAL A 38 15.31 2.69 0.33
N PRO A 39 16.16 3.37 1.14
CA PRO A 39 16.65 2.77 2.38
C PRO A 39 15.57 2.40 3.40
N GLY A 40 14.65 3.33 3.71
CA GLY A 40 13.62 3.14 4.73
C GLY A 40 12.37 4.00 4.53
N ILE A 41 11.44 3.92 5.49
CA ILE A 41 10.11 4.52 5.36
C ILE A 41 10.12 6.05 5.17
N LYS A 42 11.12 6.74 5.73
CA LYS A 42 11.27 8.21 5.60
C LYS A 42 11.54 8.66 4.16
N ASP A 43 12.04 7.77 3.32
CA ASP A 43 12.40 8.06 1.94
C ASP A 43 11.27 7.74 0.95
N LEU A 44 10.19 7.06 1.40
CA LEU A 44 9.09 6.61 0.55
C LEU A 44 8.39 7.77 -0.15
N ALA A 45 8.21 8.92 0.51
CA ALA A 45 7.58 10.09 -0.08
C ALA A 45 8.38 10.64 -1.27
N ALA A 46 9.70 10.73 -1.13
CA ALA A 46 10.58 11.14 -2.23
C ALA A 46 10.56 10.10 -3.36
N GLY A 47 10.62 8.81 -3.04
CA GLY A 47 10.53 7.73 -4.03
C GLY A 47 9.19 7.75 -4.80
N ALA A 48 8.07 7.97 -4.12
CA ALA A 48 6.76 8.12 -4.77
C ALA A 48 6.70 9.34 -5.68
N ARG A 49 7.24 10.49 -5.24
CA ARG A 49 7.32 11.70 -6.07
C ARG A 49 8.13 11.46 -7.35
N ILE A 50 9.28 10.79 -7.23
CA ILE A 50 10.14 10.41 -8.36
C ILE A 50 9.37 9.53 -9.34
N LEU A 51 8.65 8.51 -8.87
CA LEU A 51 7.84 7.63 -9.72
C LEU A 51 6.73 8.40 -10.45
N PHE A 52 6.08 9.36 -9.79
CA PHE A 52 5.12 10.23 -10.45
C PHE A 52 5.75 11.12 -11.52
N ASP A 53 6.93 11.70 -11.27
CA ASP A 53 7.67 12.49 -12.26
C ASP A 53 8.11 11.64 -13.46
N ARG A 54 8.31 10.34 -13.28
CA ARG A 54 8.55 9.38 -14.36
C ARG A 54 7.29 8.91 -15.08
N GLY A 55 6.12 9.43 -14.69
CA GLY A 55 4.85 9.23 -15.39
C GLY A 55 3.95 8.14 -14.81
N CYS A 56 4.19 7.65 -13.59
CA CYS A 56 3.27 6.70 -12.94
C CYS A 56 1.90 7.34 -12.69
N ASP A 57 0.81 6.61 -12.93
CA ASP A 57 -0.57 7.05 -12.69
C ASP A 57 -1.01 6.84 -11.23
N LEU A 58 -0.41 5.86 -10.55
CA LEU A 58 -0.64 5.48 -9.15
C LEU A 58 0.65 4.88 -8.60
N VAL A 59 0.91 5.08 -7.31
CA VAL A 59 2.06 4.48 -6.63
C VAL A 59 1.61 3.62 -5.45
N MET A 60 2.22 2.45 -5.28
CA MET A 60 2.17 1.69 -4.02
C MET A 60 3.45 1.98 -3.23
N ALA A 61 3.31 2.42 -1.98
CA ALA A 61 4.44 2.67 -1.08
C ALA A 61 4.50 1.58 -0.01
N LEU A 62 5.52 0.72 -0.06
CA LEU A 62 5.61 -0.52 0.69
C LEU A 62 6.66 -0.37 1.80
N GLY A 63 6.21 -0.29 3.06
CA GLY A 63 7.06 -0.01 4.21
C GLY A 63 6.85 -1.00 5.35
N MET A 64 7.91 -1.23 6.10
CA MET A 64 7.89 -1.94 7.38
C MET A 64 8.19 -0.97 8.50
N VAL A 65 7.45 -1.09 9.60
CA VAL A 65 7.66 -0.30 10.82
C VAL A 65 8.19 -1.23 11.91
N GLY A 66 9.34 -0.86 12.48
CA GLY A 66 9.96 -1.61 13.57
C GLY A 66 9.19 -1.52 14.89
N ARG A 67 9.69 -2.21 15.92
CA ARG A 67 9.05 -2.33 17.25
C ARG A 67 9.38 -1.20 18.23
N GLN A 68 10.32 -0.33 17.92
CA GLN A 68 10.69 0.74 18.85
C GLN A 68 9.62 1.83 18.82
N PRO A 69 9.32 2.52 19.94
CA PRO A 69 8.37 3.63 19.94
C PRO A 69 8.69 4.70 18.88
N VAL A 70 9.97 4.99 18.67
CA VAL A 70 10.44 5.94 17.64
C VAL A 70 10.10 5.50 16.21
N ASP A 71 9.92 4.20 15.96
CA ASP A 71 9.56 3.69 14.64
C ASP A 71 8.13 4.11 14.28
N LYS A 72 7.22 4.18 15.25
CA LYS A 72 5.83 4.65 15.06
C LYS A 72 5.79 6.14 14.73
N ASP A 73 6.64 6.94 15.37
CA ASP A 73 6.78 8.37 15.05
C ASP A 73 7.36 8.55 13.63
N CYS A 74 8.33 7.72 13.24
CA CYS A 74 8.88 7.72 11.89
C CYS A 74 7.83 7.30 10.86
N ALA A 75 6.97 6.33 11.17
CA ALA A 75 5.87 5.91 10.32
C ALA A 75 4.84 7.04 10.12
N LEU A 76 4.45 7.70 11.20
CA LEU A 76 3.56 8.86 11.14
C LEU A 76 4.14 9.98 10.26
N ALA A 77 5.43 10.30 10.44
CA ALA A 77 6.11 11.29 9.60
C ALA A 77 6.16 10.88 8.12
N ALA A 78 6.40 9.60 7.83
CA ALA A 78 6.38 9.06 6.47
C ALA A 78 4.97 9.19 5.84
N ASP A 79 3.91 8.86 6.58
CA ASP A 79 2.53 8.98 6.10
C ASP A 79 2.14 10.42 5.80
N PHE A 80 2.55 11.39 6.63
CA PHE A 80 2.35 12.81 6.31
C PHE A 80 3.09 13.22 5.04
N GLY A 81 4.31 12.73 4.83
CA GLY A 81 5.06 12.95 3.59
C GLY A 81 4.33 12.40 2.37
N LEU A 82 3.81 11.17 2.45
CA LEU A 82 3.05 10.54 1.36
C LEU A 82 1.75 11.29 1.08
N GLN A 83 1.02 11.73 2.10
CA GLN A 83 -0.19 12.55 1.95
C GLN A 83 0.12 13.89 1.28
N ALA A 84 1.22 14.55 1.66
CA ALA A 84 1.65 15.79 1.02
C ALA A 84 1.94 15.59 -0.48
N VAL A 85 2.60 14.49 -0.86
CA VAL A 85 2.81 14.16 -2.28
C VAL A 85 1.48 13.90 -3.00
N GLN A 86 0.55 13.14 -2.41
CA GLN A 86 -0.77 12.93 -3.02
C GLN A 86 -1.51 14.25 -3.28
N ALA A 87 -1.52 15.16 -2.29
CA ALA A 87 -2.18 16.45 -2.39
C ALA A 87 -1.55 17.35 -3.47
N GLN A 88 -0.22 17.34 -3.60
CA GLN A 88 0.49 18.12 -4.61
C GLN A 88 0.31 17.58 -6.03
N ILE A 89 0.24 16.25 -6.20
CA ILE A 89 0.22 15.61 -7.52
C ILE A 89 -1.20 15.34 -8.02
N GLY A 90 -2.17 15.23 -7.12
CA GLY A 90 -3.55 14.86 -7.48
C GLY A 90 -3.65 13.41 -7.99
N ARG A 91 -2.76 12.53 -7.53
CA ARG A 91 -2.74 11.09 -7.85
C ARG A 91 -2.62 10.28 -6.58
N HIS A 92 -3.14 9.05 -6.61
CA HIS A 92 -3.19 8.19 -5.44
C HIS A 92 -1.84 7.52 -5.15
N ILE A 93 -1.50 7.50 -3.86
CA ILE A 93 -0.51 6.62 -3.26
C ILE A 93 -1.25 5.66 -2.33
N LEU A 94 -1.13 4.36 -2.55
CA LEU A 94 -1.57 3.36 -1.57
C LEU A 94 -0.39 3.05 -0.64
N GLY A 95 -0.46 3.57 0.58
CA GLY A 95 0.49 3.25 1.65
C GLY A 95 0.22 1.85 2.20
N VAL A 96 1.22 0.99 2.14
CA VAL A 96 1.19 -0.38 2.65
C VAL A 96 2.26 -0.48 3.73
N MET A 97 1.87 -0.11 4.95
CA MET A 97 2.72 -0.18 6.12
C MET A 97 2.34 -1.41 6.94
N VAL A 98 3.33 -2.21 7.35
CA VAL A 98 3.14 -3.32 8.28
C VAL A 98 4.05 -3.11 9.47
N HIS A 99 3.47 -3.09 10.67
CA HIS A 99 4.22 -2.96 11.90
C HIS A 99 4.56 -4.36 12.42
N GLU A 100 5.81 -4.58 12.84
CA GLU A 100 6.22 -5.88 13.40
C GLU A 100 5.40 -6.31 14.64
N GLU A 101 4.79 -5.35 15.34
CA GLU A 101 3.94 -5.60 16.51
C GLU A 101 2.55 -6.18 16.15
N GLU A 102 2.13 -6.16 14.88
CA GLU A 102 0.82 -6.67 14.47
C GLU A 102 0.73 -8.20 14.46
N ALA A 103 1.87 -8.89 14.56
CA ALA A 103 1.94 -10.35 14.55
C ALA A 103 2.67 -10.89 15.78
N THR A 104 2.29 -12.11 16.17
CA THR A 104 2.83 -12.79 17.36
C THR A 104 4.19 -13.44 17.11
N ASP A 105 4.48 -13.80 15.87
CA ASP A 105 5.68 -14.50 15.46
C ASP A 105 6.06 -14.15 14.00
N GLU A 106 7.26 -14.57 13.58
CA GLU A 106 7.80 -14.24 12.26
C GLU A 106 7.00 -14.86 11.10
N ALA A 107 6.40 -16.04 11.30
CA ALA A 107 5.63 -16.71 10.27
C ALA A 107 4.30 -15.99 10.03
N ALA A 108 3.59 -15.63 11.11
CA ALA A 108 2.40 -14.79 11.07
C ALA A 108 2.71 -13.41 10.48
N LEU A 109 3.86 -12.82 10.81
CA LEU A 109 4.30 -11.54 10.29
C LEU A 109 4.54 -11.60 8.77
N ALA A 110 5.27 -12.61 8.29
CA ALA A 110 5.49 -12.83 6.86
C ALA A 110 4.17 -13.06 6.10
N GLY A 111 3.24 -13.82 6.69
CA GLY A 111 1.90 -14.00 6.14
C GLY A 111 1.10 -12.70 6.06
N LEU A 112 1.20 -11.84 7.08
CA LEU A 112 0.56 -10.53 7.09
C LEU A 112 1.15 -9.61 6.01
N PHE A 113 2.48 -9.58 5.87
CA PHE A 113 3.16 -8.84 4.81
C PHE A 113 2.67 -9.24 3.42
N ASP A 114 2.68 -10.54 3.11
CA ASP A 114 2.23 -11.05 1.81
C ASP A 114 0.77 -10.66 1.57
N ARG A 115 -0.12 -10.99 2.50
CA ARG A 115 -1.56 -10.82 2.33
C ARG A 115 -1.97 -9.37 2.19
N ARG A 116 -1.53 -8.48 3.10
CA ARG A 116 -1.86 -7.05 3.05
C ARG A 116 -1.39 -6.42 1.74
N THR A 117 -0.17 -6.78 1.32
CA THR A 117 0.40 -6.27 0.07
C THR A 117 -0.42 -6.68 -1.15
N ARG A 118 -0.84 -7.96 -1.22
CA ARG A 118 -1.66 -8.47 -2.32
C ARG A 118 -3.03 -7.82 -2.36
N GLU A 119 -3.70 -7.71 -1.22
CA GLU A 119 -5.02 -7.09 -1.15
C GLU A 119 -4.96 -5.60 -1.54
N HIS A 120 -3.89 -4.87 -1.17
CA HIS A 120 -3.67 -3.51 -1.68
C HIS A 120 -3.29 -3.44 -3.16
N ALA A 121 -2.58 -4.43 -3.71
CA ALA A 121 -2.33 -4.53 -5.14
C ALA A 121 -3.64 -4.71 -5.94
N ALA A 122 -4.57 -5.53 -5.44
CA ALA A 122 -5.90 -5.65 -6.04
C ALA A 122 -6.67 -4.32 -5.99
N ASN A 123 -6.61 -3.61 -4.86
CA ASN A 123 -7.20 -2.27 -4.74
C ASN A 123 -6.54 -1.24 -5.67
N ALA A 124 -5.22 -1.29 -5.86
CA ALA A 124 -4.50 -0.42 -6.79
C ALA A 124 -4.99 -0.63 -8.24
N TYR A 125 -5.16 -1.89 -8.65
CA TYR A 125 -5.73 -2.22 -9.95
C TYR A 125 -7.19 -1.74 -10.07
N ASP A 126 -8.01 -2.02 -9.05
CA ASP A 126 -9.42 -1.60 -9.05
C ASP A 126 -9.58 -0.08 -9.12
N LEU A 127 -8.76 0.68 -8.39
CA LEU A 127 -8.81 2.15 -8.45
C LEU A 127 -8.49 2.68 -9.84
N LEU A 128 -7.53 2.07 -10.54
CA LEU A 128 -7.13 2.51 -11.88
C LEU A 128 -8.10 2.06 -12.98
N PHE A 129 -8.65 0.85 -12.88
CA PHE A 129 -9.34 0.19 -13.99
C PHE A 129 -10.80 -0.16 -13.69
N ARG A 130 -11.16 -0.41 -12.44
CA ARG A 130 -12.49 -0.87 -12.02
C ARG A 130 -13.05 -0.04 -10.86
N PRO A 131 -13.15 1.30 -10.96
CA PRO A 131 -13.58 2.15 -9.85
C PRO A 131 -15.02 1.83 -9.36
N ALA A 132 -15.86 1.23 -10.20
CA ALA A 132 -17.17 0.72 -9.81
C ALA A 132 -17.08 -0.44 -8.79
N ALA A 133 -16.03 -1.26 -8.83
CA ALA A 133 -15.79 -2.33 -7.87
C ALA A 133 -15.47 -1.76 -6.47
N ILE A 134 -14.65 -0.70 -6.41
CA ILE A 134 -14.40 0.05 -5.16
C ILE A 134 -15.71 0.60 -4.60
N ARG A 135 -16.53 1.23 -5.45
CA ARG A 135 -17.82 1.78 -5.04
C ARG A 135 -18.78 0.72 -4.51
N ALA A 136 -18.80 -0.48 -5.11
CA ALA A 136 -19.64 -1.58 -4.66
C ALA A 136 -19.28 -2.09 -3.25
N ARG A 137 -18.02 -1.90 -2.81
CA ARG A 137 -17.54 -2.25 -1.47
C ARG A 137 -17.71 -1.12 -0.44
N ALA A 138 -18.32 0.00 -0.82
CA ALA A 138 -18.51 1.13 0.08
C ALA A 138 -19.35 0.73 1.31
N GLY A 139 -18.80 0.94 2.51
CA GLY A 139 -19.49 0.66 3.77
C GLY A 139 -19.55 -0.82 4.17
N THR A 140 -18.85 -1.73 3.49
CA THR A 140 -18.86 -3.17 3.82
C THR A 140 -17.83 -3.59 4.86
N GLY A 141 -16.94 -2.68 5.28
CA GLY A 141 -15.93 -2.95 6.30
C GLY A 141 -14.73 -3.78 5.81
N GLN A 142 -14.34 -3.63 4.53
CA GLN A 142 -13.15 -4.28 3.98
C GLN A 142 -11.88 -3.98 4.79
N ARG A 143 -10.96 -4.96 4.87
CA ARG A 143 -9.65 -4.84 5.51
C ARG A 143 -8.57 -5.49 4.64
N GLU A 144 -7.34 -5.03 4.84
CA GLU A 144 -6.15 -5.57 4.19
C GLU A 144 -5.18 -6.20 5.22
N GLY A 145 -4.91 -7.50 5.07
CA GLY A 145 -4.09 -8.35 5.91
C GLY A 145 -4.91 -9.27 6.84
N PHE A 146 -5.91 -8.72 7.51
CA PHE A 146 -6.80 -9.46 8.42
C PHE A 146 -8.19 -9.67 7.81
N ALA A 147 -9.09 -10.33 8.55
CA ALA A 147 -10.47 -10.49 8.11
C ALA A 147 -11.22 -9.14 8.07
N ASP A 148 -12.16 -9.03 7.14
CA ASP A 148 -13.07 -7.88 7.03
C ASP A 148 -13.85 -7.67 8.34
N ALA A 149 -14.04 -6.40 8.73
CA ALA A 149 -14.77 -6.04 9.95
C ALA A 149 -16.31 -6.13 9.78
N GLY A 150 -16.79 -6.15 8.53
CA GLY A 150 -18.21 -6.15 8.20
C GLY A 150 -18.89 -4.77 8.29
N PRO A 151 -20.13 -4.65 7.78
CA PRO A 151 -20.87 -3.40 7.75
C PRO A 151 -21.48 -3.04 9.11
N LEU A 152 -21.53 -1.74 9.42
CA LEU A 152 -22.26 -1.21 10.57
C LEU A 152 -23.68 -0.77 10.16
N LYS A 153 -24.65 -0.95 11.06
CA LYS A 153 -26.05 -0.52 10.86
C LYS A 153 -26.39 0.59 11.83
N VAL A 154 -27.03 1.65 11.34
CA VAL A 154 -27.61 2.69 12.20
C VAL A 154 -28.95 2.18 12.70
N THR A 155 -29.07 1.95 14.00
CA THR A 155 -30.37 1.75 14.64
C THR A 155 -31.00 3.12 14.84
N ARG A 156 -32.05 3.44 14.08
CA ARG A 156 -32.84 4.66 14.32
C ARG A 156 -33.90 4.33 15.37
N THR A 157 -33.82 4.99 16.53
CA THR A 157 -34.90 5.06 17.53
C THR A 157 -35.97 6.03 17.09
#